data_AF-A0A0W0YWJ7-F1
#
_entry.id   AF-A0A0W0YWJ7-F1
#
_cell.length_a   1.000
_cell.length_b   1.000
_cell.length_c   1.000
_cell.angle_alpha   90.00
_cell.angle_beta   90.00
_cell.angle_gamma   90.00
#
_symmetry.space_group_name_H-M   'P 1'
#
loop_
_entity.id
_entity.type
_entity.pdbx_description
1 polymer ?
#
loop_
_entity_poly.entity_id
_entity_poly.type
_entity_poly.pdbx_seq_one_letter_code
_entity_poly.pdbx_strand_id
1 'polypeptide(L)'
;MEAALIKMTMALTLTILFELLAYWLFIKKSIPKDERLLWGVFIIGLNLFTNPLANMAYSFLSTQMLLGVSWIITELLVILIEALLIRMILLVTGRKALFYSLVLNGTSILLGELLLWLL
;
A
#
# COMPACT_ATOMS: atom_id res chain seq x y z
N MET A 1 -24.32 7.95 2.95
CA MET A 1 -23.75 6.60 2.79
C MET A 1 -23.02 6.46 1.45
N GLU A 2 -23.62 6.92 0.34
CA GLU A 2 -23.01 6.86 -1.00
C GLU A 2 -21.69 7.64 -1.13
N ALA A 3 -21.62 8.88 -0.63
CA ALA A 3 -20.41 9.71 -0.77
C ALA A 3 -19.17 9.15 -0.05
N ALA A 4 -19.34 8.48 1.11
CA ALA A 4 -18.24 7.87 1.84
C ALA A 4 -17.71 6.61 1.13
N LEU A 5 -18.63 5.79 0.60
CA LEU A 5 -18.29 4.63 -0.21
C LEU A 5 -17.52 5.05 -1.47
N ILE A 6 -18.00 6.06 -2.20
CA ILE A 6 -17.33 6.60 -3.39
C ILE A 6 -15.91 7.06 -3.07
N LYS A 7 -15.71 7.82 -1.99
CA LYS A 7 -14.37 8.27 -1.56
C LYS A 7 -13.45 7.10 -1.25
N MET A 8 -13.92 6.10 -0.53
CA MET A 8 -13.13 4.92 -0.16
C MET A 8 -12.75 4.10 -1.41
N THR A 9 -13.69 3.89 -2.33
CA THR A 9 -13.43 3.19 -3.60
C THR A 9 -12.47 3.96 -4.49
N MET A 10 -12.61 5.29 -4.58
CA MET A 10 -11.66 6.13 -5.33
C MET A 10 -10.26 6.04 -4.75
N ALA A 11 -10.11 6.21 -3.43
CA ALA A 11 -8.82 6.14 -2.75
C ALA A 11 -8.14 4.80 -3.00
N LEU A 12 -8.85 3.69 -2.78
CA LEU A 12 -8.35 2.34 -3.02
C LEU A 12 -7.95 2.11 -4.49
N THR A 13 -8.76 2.61 -5.42
CA THR A 13 -8.47 2.49 -6.86
C THR A 13 -7.21 3.26 -7.22
N LEU A 14 -7.05 4.50 -6.72
CA LEU A 14 -5.86 5.32 -6.94
C LEU A 14 -4.61 4.69 -6.33
N THR A 15 -4.70 4.19 -5.09
CA THR A 15 -3.60 3.47 -4.42
C THR A 15 -3.14 2.29 -5.28
N ILE A 16 -4.07 1.43 -5.71
CA ILE A 16 -3.75 0.27 -6.55
C ILE A 16 -3.11 0.71 -7.87
N LEU A 17 -3.63 1.75 -8.52
CA LEU A 17 -3.07 2.25 -9.77
C LEU A 17 -1.64 2.78 -9.60
N PHE A 18 -1.37 3.54 -8.53
CA PHE A 18 -0.03 4.05 -8.25
C PHE A 18 0.95 2.95 -7.89
N GLU A 19 0.52 1.96 -7.13
CA GLU A 19 1.39 0.83 -6.79
C GLU A 19 1.66 -0.09 -7.97
N LEU A 20 0.69 -0.30 -8.86
CA LEU A 20 0.91 -1.00 -10.12
C LEU A 20 1.87 -0.23 -11.04
N LEU A 21 1.78 1.11 -11.05
CA LEU A 21 2.71 1.96 -11.80
C LEU A 21 4.12 1.88 -11.20
N ALA A 22 4.25 1.96 -9.87
CA ALA A 22 5.51 1.81 -9.15
C ALA A 22 6.14 0.44 -9.38
N TYR A 23 5.33 -0.62 -9.34
CA TYR A 23 5.75 -1.96 -9.71
C TYR A 23 6.29 -2.00 -11.14
N TRP A 24 5.57 -1.42 -12.11
CA TRP A 24 5.97 -1.44 -13.50
C TRP A 24 7.28 -0.69 -13.76
N LEU A 25 7.51 0.43 -13.07
CA LEU A 25 8.69 1.28 -13.22
C LEU A 25 9.92 0.74 -12.47
N PHE A 26 9.75 0.32 -11.21
CA PHE A 26 10.86 0.07 -10.28
C PHE A 26 11.10 -1.41 -9.98
N ILE A 27 10.06 -2.25 -9.96
CA ILE A 27 10.16 -3.63 -9.44
C ILE A 27 10.16 -4.68 -10.57
N LYS A 28 9.32 -4.51 -11.60
CA LYS A 28 9.07 -5.48 -12.69
C LYS A 28 10.34 -6.03 -13.36
N LYS A 29 11.38 -5.20 -13.48
CA LYS A 29 12.67 -5.60 -14.09
C LYS A 29 13.42 -6.64 -13.25
N SER A 30 13.20 -6.65 -11.94
CA SER A 30 13.83 -7.55 -10.98
C SER A 30 13.06 -8.88 -10.82
N ILE A 31 11.92 -9.03 -11.49
CA ILE A 31 11.02 -10.19 -11.39
C ILE A 31 11.10 -11.05 -12.67
N PRO A 32 11.21 -12.39 -12.53
CA PRO A 32 11.11 -13.35 -13.65
C PRO A 32 9.88 -13.10 -14.52
N LYS A 33 10.01 -13.24 -15.85
CA LYS A 33 8.96 -12.82 -16.80
C LYS A 33 7.63 -13.55 -16.57
N ASP A 34 7.71 -14.82 -16.23
CA ASP A 34 6.63 -15.75 -15.90
C ASP A 34 5.88 -15.37 -14.62
N GLU A 35 6.54 -14.76 -13.64
CA GLU A 35 5.91 -14.35 -12.37
C GLU A 35 5.28 -12.95 -12.43
N ARG A 36 5.54 -12.15 -13.48
CA ARG A 36 5.15 -10.72 -13.51
C ARG A 36 3.65 -10.47 -13.38
N LEU A 37 2.82 -11.36 -13.93
CA LEU A 37 1.37 -11.25 -13.81
C LEU A 37 0.91 -11.60 -12.39
N LEU A 38 1.51 -12.63 -11.79
CA LEU A 38 1.23 -13.02 -10.41
C LEU A 38 1.56 -11.90 -9.44
N TRP A 39 2.67 -11.18 -9.65
CA TRP A 39 3.00 -9.97 -8.91
C TRP A 39 1.94 -8.87 -9.05
N GLY A 40 1.41 -8.64 -10.25
CA GLY A 40 0.34 -7.64 -10.46
C GLY A 40 -0.93 -8.00 -9.70
N VAL A 41 -1.37 -9.27 -9.78
CA VAL A 41 -2.54 -9.76 -9.03
C VAL A 41 -2.29 -9.71 -7.52
N PHE A 42 -1.07 -10.05 -7.09
CA PHE A 42 -0.68 -9.99 -5.69
C PHE A 42 -0.77 -8.57 -5.13
N ILE A 43 -0.26 -7.55 -5.83
CA ILE A 43 -0.34 -6.14 -5.39
C ILE A 43 -1.79 -5.69 -5.23
N ILE A 44 -2.66 -6.06 -6.17
CA ILE A 44 -4.09 -5.76 -6.08
C ILE A 44 -4.68 -6.44 -4.84
N GLY A 45 -4.46 -7.75 -4.67
CA GLY A 45 -4.98 -8.50 -3.53
C GLY A 45 -4.45 -8.00 -2.18
N LEU A 46 -3.18 -7.62 -2.12
CA LEU A 46 -2.52 -7.03 -0.96
C LEU A 46 -3.27 -5.76 -0.54
N ASN A 47 -3.44 -4.81 -1.46
CA ASN A 47 -4.12 -3.53 -1.20
C ASN A 47 -5.60 -3.68 -0.82
N LEU A 48 -6.30 -4.66 -1.41
CA LEU A 48 -7.68 -4.96 -1.05
C LEU A 48 -7.81 -5.44 0.40
N PHE A 49 -6.74 -5.98 0.98
CA PHE A 49 -6.71 -6.48 2.35
C PHE A 49 -6.11 -5.47 3.32
N THR A 50 -4.97 -4.87 2.98
CA THR A 50 -4.19 -4.01 3.88
C THR A 50 -4.83 -2.64 4.05
N ASN A 51 -5.39 -2.03 3.00
CA ASN A 51 -6.02 -0.70 3.13
C ASN A 51 -7.26 -0.69 4.06
N PRO A 52 -8.21 -1.63 3.97
CA PRO A 52 -9.31 -1.67 4.94
C PRO A 52 -8.82 -1.89 6.37
N LEU A 53 -7.84 -2.77 6.57
CA LEU A 53 -7.25 -3.02 7.89
C LEU A 53 -6.51 -1.80 8.42
N ALA A 54 -5.76 -1.09 7.58
CA ALA A 54 -5.08 0.15 7.91
C ALA A 54 -6.08 1.22 8.36
N ASN A 55 -7.21 1.35 7.66
CA ASN A 55 -8.27 2.28 8.03
C ASN A 55 -8.93 1.92 9.37
N MET A 56 -9.16 0.63 9.64
CA MET A 56 -9.64 0.17 10.95
C MET A 56 -8.63 0.45 12.06
N ALA A 57 -7.35 0.16 11.83
CA ALA A 57 -6.27 0.42 12.78
C ALA A 57 -6.10 1.92 13.05
N TYR A 58 -6.12 2.75 12.00
CA TYR A 58 -6.08 4.21 12.12
C TYR A 58 -7.29 4.76 12.89
N SER A 59 -8.49 4.28 12.58
CA SER A 59 -9.71 4.68 13.30
C SER A 59 -9.63 4.32 14.78
N PHE A 60 -9.10 3.14 15.12
CA PHE A 60 -8.87 2.76 16.50
C PHE A 60 -7.81 3.65 17.18
N LEU A 61 -6.64 3.82 16.56
CA LEU A 61 -5.53 4.61 17.13
C LEU A 61 -5.86 6.10 17.26
N SER A 62 -6.56 6.69 16.29
CA SER A 62 -6.98 8.10 16.32
C SER A 62 -7.95 8.43 17.46
N THR A 63 -8.65 7.43 18.02
CA THR A 63 -9.45 7.63 19.24
C THR A 63 -8.62 7.64 20.52
N GLN A 64 -7.39 7.12 20.48
CA GLN A 64 -6.52 6.93 21.66
C GLN A 64 -5.32 7.89 21.67
N MET A 65 -4.96 8.48 20.53
CA MET A 65 -3.73 9.26 20.34
C MET A 65 -3.93 10.46 19.40
N LEU A 66 -2.95 11.38 19.37
CA LEU A 66 -2.89 12.51 18.42
C LEU A 66 -2.96 12.00 16.98
N LEU A 67 -3.84 12.61 16.16
CA LEU A 67 -4.12 12.23 14.78
C LEU A 67 -2.86 11.98 13.92
N GLY A 68 -1.88 12.88 13.99
CA GLY A 68 -0.64 12.75 13.22
C GLY A 68 0.23 11.57 13.65
N VAL A 69 0.26 11.24 14.95
CA VAL A 69 1.01 10.10 15.48
C VAL A 69 0.34 8.79 15.08
N SER A 70 -0.99 8.73 15.17
CA SER A 70 -1.79 7.58 14.75
C SER A 70 -1.59 7.26 13.27
N TRP A 71 -1.54 8.30 12.41
CA TRP A 71 -1.28 8.12 10.99
C TRP A 71 0.11 7.52 10.73
N ILE A 72 1.18 8.11 11.29
CA ILE A 72 2.55 7.60 11.11
C ILE A 72 2.69 6.15 11.58
N ILE A 73 2.10 5.81 12.73
CA ILE A 73 2.13 4.44 13.25
C ILE A 73 1.42 3.48 12.30
N THR A 74 0.24 3.86 11.79
CA THR A 74 -0.49 3.03 10.83
C THR A 74 0.33 2.78 9.57
N GLU A 75 0.91 3.83 8.96
CA GLU A 75 1.72 3.67 7.75
C GLU A 75 2.93 2.76 7.97
N LEU A 76 3.64 2.93 9.09
CA LEU A 76 4.76 2.06 9.44
C LEU A 76 4.33 0.61 9.63
N LEU A 77 3.19 0.37 10.29
CA LEU A 77 2.64 -0.98 10.46
C LEU A 77 2.25 -1.60 9.12
N VAL A 78 1.63 -0.84 8.21
CA VAL A 78 1.28 -1.31 6.86
C VAL A 78 2.54 -1.71 6.11
N ILE A 79 3.56 -0.85 6.07
CA ILE A 79 4.84 -1.14 5.40
C ILE A 79 5.46 -2.45 5.94
N LEU A 80 5.45 -2.65 7.26
CA LEU A 80 6.01 -3.84 7.89
C LEU A 80 5.18 -5.10 7.58
N ILE A 81 3.86 -5.03 7.67
CA ILE A 81 2.96 -6.16 7.38
C ILE A 81 3.06 -6.55 5.90
N GLU A 82 3.07 -5.57 5.00
CA GLU A 82 3.22 -5.81 3.57
C GLU A 82 4.58 -6.41 3.21
N ALA A 83 5.65 -5.93 3.85
CA ALA A 83 6.97 -6.53 3.68
C ALA A 83 6.98 -8.00 4.16
N LEU A 84 6.29 -8.32 5.25
CA LEU A 84 6.15 -9.71 5.72
C LEU A 84 5.36 -10.56 4.72
N LEU A 85 4.24 -10.06 4.19
CA LEU A 85 3.41 -10.76 3.22
C LEU A 85 4.16 -11.01 1.90
N ILE A 86 4.86 -9.99 1.38
CA ILE A 86 5.74 -10.10 0.20
C ILE A 86 6.80 -11.18 0.43
N ARG A 87 7.46 -11.17 1.60
CA ARG A 87 8.48 -12.17 1.94
C ARG A 87 7.88 -13.58 1.96
N MET A 88 6.71 -13.76 2.57
CA MET A 88 6.09 -15.08 2.75
C MET A 88 5.57 -15.66 1.43
N ILE A 89 4.94 -14.83 0.59
CA ILE A 89 4.24 -15.29 -0.61
C ILE A 89 5.19 -15.38 -1.80
N LEU A 90 6.09 -14.42 -1.94
CA LEU A 90 6.98 -14.30 -3.10
C LEU A 90 8.39 -14.84 -2.80
N LEU A 91 8.60 -15.36 -1.58
CA LEU A 91 9.82 -16.04 -1.14
C LEU A 91 11.11 -15.21 -1.35
N VAL A 92 10.99 -13.89 -1.35
CA VAL A 92 12.13 -12.97 -1.49
C VAL A 92 12.80 -12.74 -0.13
N THR A 93 14.06 -12.25 -0.15
CA THR A 93 14.76 -11.90 1.08
C THR A 93 14.05 -10.76 1.82
N GLY A 94 14.14 -10.73 3.15
CA GLY A 94 13.46 -9.70 3.96
C GLY A 94 13.87 -8.27 3.57
N ARG A 95 15.13 -8.06 3.19
CA ARG A 95 15.60 -6.75 2.67
C ARG A 95 14.90 -6.35 1.37
N LYS A 96 14.72 -7.29 0.43
CA LYS A 96 14.00 -7.03 -0.82
C LYS A 96 12.51 -6.79 -0.55
N ALA A 97 11.91 -7.56 0.35
CA ALA A 97 10.51 -7.39 0.71
C ALA A 97 10.22 -6.02 1.33
N LEU A 98 11.09 -5.57 2.26
CA LEU A 98 11.04 -4.22 2.82
C LEU A 98 11.21 -3.15 1.75
N PHE A 99 12.18 -3.31 0.84
CA PHE A 99 12.38 -2.36 -0.25
C PHE A 99 11.14 -2.27 -1.16
N TYR A 100 10.55 -3.41 -1.54
CA TYR A 100 9.34 -3.41 -2.37
C TYR A 100 8.15 -2.77 -1.64
N SER A 101 7.93 -3.12 -0.37
CA SER A 101 6.87 -2.51 0.44
C SER A 101 7.04 -0.99 0.55
N LEU A 102 8.27 -0.51 0.81
CA LEU A 102 8.59 0.91 0.85
C LEU A 102 8.34 1.62 -0.48
N VAL A 103 8.69 0.98 -1.60
CA VAL A 103 8.45 1.56 -2.93
C VAL A 103 6.95 1.64 -3.21
N LEU A 104 6.20 0.56 -2.96
CA LEU A 104 4.76 0.51 -3.22
C LEU A 104 4.03 1.56 -2.35
N ASN A 105 4.09 1.41 -1.03
CA ASN A 105 3.41 2.32 -0.09
C ASN A 105 3.95 3.75 -0.16
N GLY A 106 5.26 3.92 -0.30
CA GLY A 106 5.87 5.25 -0.40
C GLY A 106 5.38 6.02 -1.62
N THR A 107 5.18 5.34 -2.76
CA THR A 107 4.64 6.00 -3.95
C THR A 107 3.16 6.37 -3.80
N SER A 108 2.34 5.50 -3.21
CA SER A 108 0.91 5.80 -3.00
C SER A 108 0.69 6.90 -1.96
N ILE A 109 1.48 6.94 -0.87
CA ILE A 109 1.45 8.03 0.12
C ILE A 109 1.85 9.36 -0.53
N LEU A 110 3.01 9.41 -1.19
CA LEU A 110 3.52 10.66 -1.77
C LEU A 110 2.58 11.20 -2.86
N LEU A 111 2.09 10.34 -3.75
CA LEU A 111 1.17 10.76 -4.81
C LEU A 111 -0.22 11.09 -4.26
N GLY A 112 -0.66 10.39 -3.22
CA GLY A 112 -1.90 10.70 -2.50
C GLY A 112 -1.87 12.08 -1.88
N GLU A 113 -0.80 12.42 -1.15
CA GLU A 113 -0.60 13.76 -0.58
C GLU A 113 -0.51 14.84 -1.66
N LEU A 114 0.22 14.57 -2.74
CA LEU A 114 0.43 15.52 -3.83
C LEU A 114 -0.88 15.84 -4.56
N LEU A 115 -1.75 14.84 -4.78
CA LEU A 115 -3.09 15.08 -5.34
C LEU A 115 -3.97 15.88 -4.39
N LEU A 116 -3.88 15.62 -3.09
CA LEU A 116 -4.62 16.37 -2.07
C LEU A 116 -4.19 17.83 -2.00
N TRP A 117 -2.94 18.14 -2.33
CA TRP A 117 -2.42 19.51 -2.41
C TRP A 117 -2.79 20.23 -3.72
N LEU A 118 -3.02 19.49 -4.81
CA LEU A 118 -3.37 20.05 -6.12
C LEU A 118 -4.88 20.24 -6.34
N LEU A 119 -5.71 19.58 -5.53
CA LEU A 119 -7.18 19.64 -5.55
C LEU A 119 -7.72 20.60 -4.49
#